data_AF-A0A381XUK7-F1
#
_entry.id   AF-A0A381XUK7-F1
#
_cell.length_a   1.000
_cell.length_b   1.000
_cell.length_c   1.000
_cell.angle_alpha   90.00
_cell.angle_beta   90.00
_cell.angle_gamma   90.00
#
_symmetry.space_group_name_H-M   'P 1'
#
loop_
_entity.id
_entity.type
_entity.pdbx_description
1 polymer ?
#
loop_
_entity_poly.entity_id
_entity_poly.type
_entity_poly.pdbx_seq_one_letter_code
_entity_poly.pdbx_strand_id
1 'polypeptide(L)' 'MIYREAGQFKTTYKSDQALLPIAQDRFFVIALLVFAYSVIPLVANDYWLD' A
#
# COMPACT_ATOMS: atom_id res chain seq x y z
N MET A 1 -5.33 -17.89 3.83
CA MET A 1 -5.49 -16.42 3.82
C MET A 1 -4.11 -15.79 3.80
N ILE A 2 -3.85 -14.87 2.85
CA ILE A 2 -2.55 -14.18 2.71
C ILE A 2 -2.39 -13.08 3.78
N TYR A 3 -3.53 -12.57 4.27
CA TYR A 3 -3.60 -11.64 5.39
C TYR A 3 -3.37 -12.34 6.72
N ARG A 4 -2.46 -11.79 7.53
CA ARG A 4 -2.25 -12.23 8.91
C ARG A 4 -2.94 -11.27 9.86
N GLU A 5 -4.21 -11.54 10.12
CA GLU A 5 -5.03 -10.75 11.06
C GLU A 5 -5.02 -11.32 12.48
N ALA A 6 -4.87 -12.65 12.63
CA ALA A 6 -4.78 -13.30 13.92
C ALA A 6 -3.49 -12.92 14.68
N GLY A 7 -3.62 -12.59 15.97
CA GLY A 7 -2.51 -12.24 16.85
C GLY A 7 -2.05 -10.78 16.78
N GLN A 8 -2.72 -9.93 15.99
CA GLN A 8 -2.48 -8.48 15.96
C GLN A 8 -3.27 -7.78 17.08
N PHE A 9 -2.85 -7.99 18.34
CA PHE A 9 -3.48 -7.32 19.48
C PHE A 9 -3.02 -5.86 19.57
N LYS A 10 -4.00 -4.99 19.77
CA LYS A 10 -3.81 -3.56 19.91
C LYS A 10 -3.86 -3.22 21.40
N THR A 11 -2.86 -2.52 21.91
CA THR A 11 -2.75 -2.21 23.35
C THR A 11 -3.19 -0.78 23.68
N THR A 12 -3.52 0.02 22.65
CA THR A 12 -3.90 1.43 22.83
C THR A 12 -5.01 1.82 21.84
N TYR A 13 -5.91 2.69 22.27
CA TYR A 13 -6.97 3.23 21.41
C TYR A 13 -6.44 3.94 20.16
N LYS A 14 -5.30 4.63 20.28
CA LYS A 14 -4.65 5.29 19.14
C LYS A 14 -4.26 4.29 18.04
N SER A 15 -3.90 3.06 18.41
CA SER A 15 -3.52 2.03 17.44
C SER A 15 -4.71 1.42 16.69
N ASP A 16 -5.92 1.53 17.24
CA ASP A 16 -7.17 1.10 16.61
C ASP A 16 -7.69 2.10 15.58
N GLN A 17 -7.32 3.38 15.74
CA GLN A 17 -7.73 4.47 14.83
C GLN A 17 -6.88 4.57 13.55
N ALA A 18 -5.96 3.63 13.31
CA ALA A 18 -5.10 3.65 12.13
C ALA A 18 -5.86 3.23 10.87
N LEU A 19 -5.75 4.03 9.79
CA LEU A 19 -6.37 3.76 8.49
C LEU A 19 -5.89 2.46 7.82
N LEU A 20 -4.58 2.18 7.90
CA LEU A 20 -3.95 0.96 7.35
C LEU A 20 -3.25 0.21 8.49
N PRO A 21 -4.01 -0.52 9.34
CA PRO A 21 -3.46 -1.19 10.52
C PRO A 21 -2.68 -2.45 10.15
N ILE A 22 -2.99 -3.07 9.00
CA ILE A 22 -2.29 -4.23 8.47
C ILE A 22 -1.02 -3.75 7.73
N ALA A 23 0.13 -4.30 8.11
CA ALA A 23 1.41 -3.90 7.52
C ALA A 23 1.48 -4.22 6.01
N GLN A 24 0.90 -5.35 5.58
CA GLN A 24 0.84 -5.73 4.17
C GLN A 24 0.12 -4.67 3.32
N ASP A 25 -1.05 -4.20 3.77
CA ASP A 25 -1.80 -3.16 3.07
C ASP A 25 -1.01 -1.86 2.96
N ARG A 26 -0.30 -1.50 4.03
CA ARG A 26 0.56 -0.31 4.04
C ARG A 26 1.68 -0.42 3.01
N PHE A 27 2.37 -1.57 2.95
CA PHE A 27 3.42 -1.78 1.95
C PHE A 27 2.85 -1.82 0.53
N PHE A 28 1.68 -2.40 0.34
CA PHE A 28 1.00 -2.40 -0.95
C PHE A 28 0.69 -0.98 -1.43
N VAL A 29 0.08 -0.15 -0.58
CA VAL A 29 -0.23 1.25 -0.93
C VAL A 29 1.04 2.04 -1.23
N ILE A 30 2.09 1.88 -0.43
CA ILE A 30 3.38 2.54 -0.68
C ILE A 30 3.95 2.08 -2.03
N ALA A 31 3.98 0.78 -2.31
CA ALA A 31 4.47 0.25 -3.57
C ALA A 31 3.66 0.76 -4.77
N LEU A 32 2.33 0.83 -4.62
CA LEU A 32 1.44 1.36 -5.65
C LEU A 32 1.70 2.85 -5.93
N LEU A 33 1.90 3.65 -4.88
CA LEU A 33 2.25 5.06 -5.04
C LEU A 33 3.62 5.23 -5.70
N VAL A 34 4.64 4.48 -5.25
CA VAL A 34 5.97 4.52 -5.87
C VAL A 34 5.91 4.10 -7.33
N PHE A 35 5.16 3.04 -7.65
CA PHE A 35 4.95 2.62 -9.03
C PHE A 35 4.29 3.73 -9.86
N ALA A 36 3.21 4.32 -9.35
CA ALA A 36 2.49 5.38 -10.03
C ALA A 36 3.36 6.62 -10.29
N TYR A 37 4.17 7.03 -9.33
CA TYR A 37 4.98 8.25 -9.45
C TYR A 37 6.37 8.03 -10.07
N SER A 38 6.90 6.81 -10.09
CA SER A 38 8.23 6.54 -10.64
C SER A 38 8.19 5.74 -11.94
N VAL A 39 7.34 4.71 -12.04
CA VAL A 39 7.32 3.84 -13.21
C VAL A 39 6.49 4.46 -14.33
N ILE A 40 5.29 4.96 -14.02
CA ILE A 40 4.42 5.53 -15.06
C ILE A 40 5.13 6.66 -15.81
N PRO A 41 5.77 7.67 -15.19
CA PRO A 41 6.42 8.75 -15.96
C PRO A 41 7.59 8.32 -16.84
N LEU A 42 8.20 7.16 -16.56
CA LEU A 42 9.33 6.64 -17.34
C LEU A 42 8.91 5.73 -18.49
N VAL A 43 7.73 5.13 -18.40
CA VAL A 43 7.24 4.13 -19.36
C VAL A 43 6.11 4.67 -20.23
N ALA A 44 5.28 5.55 -19.68
CA ALA A 44 4.20 6.24 -20.40
C ALA A 44 4.78 7.17 -21.47
N ASN A 45 4.71 6.72 -22.72
CA ASN A 45 5.07 7.51 -23.89
C ASN A 45 3.98 7.35 -24.96
N ASP A 46 4.07 8.15 -26.01
CA ASP A 46 3.08 8.18 -27.10
C ASP A 46 2.93 6.80 -27.77
N TYR A 47 3.99 5.98 -27.85
CA TYR A 47 3.88 4.62 -28.39
C TYR A 47 2.95 3.71 -27.57
N TRP A 48 2.87 3.90 -26.25
CA TRP A 48 2.00 3.12 -25.36
C TRP A 48 0.62 3.76 -25.12
N LEU A 49 0.47 5.06 -25.38
CA LEU A 49 -0.69 5.86 -24.92
C LEU A 49 -1.47 6.58 -26.03
N ASP A 50 -0.98 6.62 -27.28
CA ASP A 50 -1.79 6.95 -28.47
C ASP A 50 -2.48 5.69 -29.04
#